data_AF-A0A7Y8IJ99-F1
#
_entry.id   AF-A0A7Y8IJ99-F1
#
_cell.length_a   1.000
_cell.length_b   1.000
_cell.length_c   1.000
_cell.angle_alpha   90.00
_cell.angle_beta   90.00
_cell.angle_gamma   90.00
#
_symmetry.space_group_name_H-M   'P 1'
#
loop_
_entity.id
_entity.type
_entity.pdbx_description
1 polymer ?
#
loop_
_entity_poly.entity_id
_entity_poly.type
_entity_poly.pdbx_seq_one_letter_code
_entity_poly.pdbx_strand_id
1 'polypeptide(L)'
;MLKKKTKFIISILAITFLVFLLYILYMLTKQPMSFWDKIVYSGFIPRVVAWVFLISAVYGLSRRRFSPLVVFFFFMISFFFAYIGKFLIPEIY
;
A
#
# COMPACT_ATOMS: atom_id res chain seq x y z
N MET A 1 -7.58 30.63 -16.78
CA MET A 1 -7.47 30.90 -15.33
C MET A 1 -7.95 29.75 -14.43
N LEU A 2 -8.99 28.99 -14.80
CA LEU A 2 -9.51 27.85 -14.01
C LEU A 2 -8.46 26.77 -13.70
N LYS A 3 -7.61 26.37 -14.66
CA LYS A 3 -6.56 25.35 -14.47
C LYS A 3 -5.57 25.66 -13.33
N LYS A 4 -5.30 26.94 -13.04
CA LYS A 4 -4.33 27.35 -11.99
C LYS A 4 -4.95 27.23 -10.59
N LYS A 5 -6.22 27.58 -10.44
CA LYS A 5 -6.99 27.41 -9.20
C LYS A 5 -7.18 25.93 -8.85
N THR A 6 -7.50 25.08 -9.84
CA THR A 6 -7.65 23.63 -9.62
C THR A 6 -6.34 22.98 -9.18
N LYS A 7 -5.20 23.34 -9.82
CA LYS A 7 -3.88 22.84 -9.39
C LYS A 7 -3.54 23.25 -7.96
N PHE A 8 -3.86 24.49 -7.58
CA PHE A 8 -3.63 24.99 -6.23
C PHE A 8 -4.44 24.23 -5.17
N ILE A 9 -5.73 23.97 -5.44
CA ILE A 9 -6.58 23.17 -4.55
C ILE A 9 -6.05 21.73 -4.42
N ILE A 10 -5.65 21.11 -5.54
CA ILE A 10 -5.06 19.77 -5.53
C ILE A 10 -3.78 19.74 -4.70
N SER A 11 -2.91 20.76 -4.84
CA SER A 11 -1.70 20.87 -4.03
C SER A 11 -1.98 21.02 -2.54
N ILE A 12 -2.96 21.83 -2.15
CA ILE A 12 -3.38 21.95 -0.73
C ILE A 12 -3.88 20.60 -0.22
N LEU A 13 -4.79 19.95 -0.96
CA LEU A 13 -5.31 18.64 -0.57
C LEU A 13 -4.21 17.58 -0.43
N ALA A 14 -3.23 17.58 -1.34
CA ALA A 14 -2.09 16.68 -1.27
C ALA A 14 -1.22 16.93 -0.03
N ILE A 15 -0.97 18.20 0.32
CA ILE A 15 -0.21 18.57 1.53
C ILE A 15 -0.98 18.18 2.78
N THR A 16 -2.28 18.47 2.86
CA THR A 16 -3.12 18.08 4.00
C THR A 16 -3.15 16.56 4.18
N PHE A 17 -3.28 15.82 3.07
CA PHE A 17 -3.22 14.36 3.09
C PHE A 17 -1.87 13.84 3.59
N LEU A 18 -0.76 14.44 3.13
CA LEU A 18 0.59 14.09 3.59
C LEU A 18 0.75 14.31 5.10
N VAL A 19 0.32 15.47 5.62
CA VAL A 19 0.41 15.81 7.06
C VAL A 19 -0.43 14.83 7.89
N PHE A 20 -1.64 14.50 7.42
CA PHE A 20 -2.50 13.52 8.07
C PHE A 20 -1.85 12.13 8.11
N LEU A 21 -1.21 11.70 7.01
CA LEU A 21 -0.52 10.42 6.93
C LEU A 21 0.69 10.35 7.87
N LEU A 22 1.46 11.44 7.96
CA LEU A 22 2.57 11.57 8.92
C LEU A 22 2.07 11.53 10.38
N TYR A 23 0.93 12.15 10.67
CA TYR A 23 0.32 12.10 11.99
C TYR A 23 -0.13 10.69 12.38
N ILE A 24 -0.75 9.94 11.44
CA ILE A 24 -1.09 8.53 11.67
C ILE A 24 0.17 7.71 11.96
N LEU A 25 1.24 7.89 11.18
CA LEU A 25 2.52 7.22 11.41
C LEU A 25 3.07 7.53 12.81
N TYR A 26 3.03 8.78 13.23
CA TYR A 26 3.44 9.18 14.58
C TYR A 26 2.57 8.56 15.68
N MET A 27 1.26 8.45 15.47
CA MET A 27 0.38 7.81 16.46
C MET A 27 0.57 6.30 16.52
N LEU A 28 0.95 5.66 15.42
CA LEU A 28 1.31 4.24 15.39
C LEU A 28 2.54 3.96 16.26
N THR A 29 3.56 4.80 16.25
CA THR A 29 4.77 4.58 17.08
C THR A 29 4.52 4.69 18.58
N LYS A 30 3.41 5.32 18.99
CA LYS A 30 2.98 5.40 20.40
C LYS A 30 2.11 4.24 20.88
N GLN A 31 1.74 3.31 19.99
CA GLN A 31 0.91 2.17 20.37
C GLN A 31 1.70 1.17 21.23
N PRO A 32 1.03 0.47 22.16
CA PRO A 32 1.68 -0.55 22.98
C PRO A 32 2.19 -1.71 22.13
N MET A 33 3.21 -2.43 22.61
CA MET A 33 3.80 -3.59 21.93
C MET A 33 2.73 -4.62 21.50
N SER A 34 1.73 -4.84 22.36
CA SER A 34 0.62 -5.77 22.10
C SER A 34 -0.25 -5.41 20.88
N PHE A 35 -0.28 -4.13 20.48
CA PHE A 35 -0.96 -3.70 19.26
C PHE A 35 -0.17 -4.12 18.02
N TRP A 36 1.16 -3.99 18.06
CA TRP A 36 2.04 -4.42 16.99
C TRP A 36 2.03 -5.94 16.82
N ASP A 37 2.01 -6.68 17.93
CA ASP A 37 1.85 -8.14 17.89
C ASP A 37 0.55 -8.53 17.18
N LYS A 38 -0.58 -7.89 17.52
CA LYS A 38 -1.86 -8.13 16.84
C LYS A 38 -1.82 -7.80 15.35
N ILE A 39 -1.09 -6.78 14.93
CA ILE A 39 -0.94 -6.44 13.50
C ILE A 39 -0.14 -7.51 12.76
N VAL A 40 0.94 -8.02 13.36
CA VAL A 40 1.78 -9.06 12.77
C VAL A 40 1.01 -10.38 12.69
N TYR A 41 0.45 -10.85 13.80
CA TYR A 41 -0.27 -12.13 13.88
C TYR A 41 -1.69 -12.12 13.28
N SER A 42 -2.16 -10.98 12.79
CA SER A 42 -3.40 -10.93 12.00
C SER A 42 -3.14 -11.10 10.51
N GLY A 43 -1.88 -11.19 10.07
CA GLY A 43 -1.54 -11.24 8.65
C GLY A 43 -1.96 -9.98 7.92
N PHE A 44 -1.98 -8.84 8.63
CA PHE A 44 -2.32 -7.55 8.05
C PHE A 44 -1.24 -7.10 7.06
N ILE A 45 0.03 -7.25 7.43
CA ILE A 45 1.19 -6.87 6.61
C ILE A 45 1.19 -7.59 5.25
N PRO A 46 1.15 -8.93 5.17
CA PRO A 46 1.15 -9.61 3.87
C PRO A 46 -0.08 -9.25 3.03
N ARG A 47 -1.26 -9.04 3.65
CA ARG A 47 -2.44 -8.56 2.93
C ARG A 47 -2.23 -7.17 2.32
N VAL A 48 -1.70 -6.22 3.08
CA VAL A 48 -1.41 -4.86 2.57
C VAL A 48 -0.41 -4.93 1.42
N VAL A 49 0.66 -5.72 1.56
CA VAL A 49 1.65 -5.92 0.50
C VAL A 49 0.98 -6.47 -0.77
N ALA A 50 0.15 -7.52 -0.63
CA ALA A 50 -0.56 -8.11 -1.77
C ALA A 50 -1.43 -7.09 -2.51
N TRP A 51 -2.19 -6.27 -1.77
CA TRP A 51 -3.04 -5.23 -2.34
C TRP A 51 -2.25 -4.12 -3.03
N VAL A 52 -1.15 -3.65 -2.43
CA VAL A 52 -0.30 -2.61 -3.03
C VAL A 52 0.24 -3.06 -4.38
N PHE A 53 0.81 -4.27 -4.45
CA PHE A 53 1.32 -4.81 -5.72
C PHE A 53 0.21 -5.05 -6.75
N LEU A 54 -0.97 -5.50 -6.33
CA LEU A 54 -2.12 -5.67 -7.22
C LEU A 54 -2.58 -4.33 -7.82
N ILE A 55 -2.76 -3.31 -6.97
CA ILE A 55 -3.19 -1.97 -7.40
C ILE A 55 -2.13 -1.36 -8.33
N SER A 56 -0.84 -1.49 -8.00
CA SER A 56 0.25 -1.02 -8.85
C SER A 56 0.27 -1.74 -10.22
N ALA A 57 0.02 -3.04 -10.26
CA ALA A 57 -0.06 -3.81 -11.51
C ALA A 57 -1.21 -3.31 -12.40
N VAL A 58 -2.42 -3.19 -11.82
CA VAL A 58 -3.63 -2.72 -12.54
C VAL A 58 -3.45 -1.27 -13.01
N TYR A 59 -2.90 -0.40 -12.16
CA TYR A 59 -2.61 0.99 -12.53
C TYR A 59 -1.58 1.08 -13.66
N GLY A 60 -0.47 0.35 -13.53
CA GLY A 60 0.60 0.33 -14.53
C GLY A 60 0.13 -0.16 -15.89
N LEU A 61 -0.71 -1.21 -15.90
CA LEU A 61 -1.31 -1.78 -17.10
C LEU A 61 -2.32 -0.80 -17.74
N SER A 62 -3.25 -0.24 -16.95
CA SER A 62 -4.28 0.67 -17.46
C SER A 62 -3.71 1.98 -18.04
N ARG A 63 -2.57 2.45 -17.51
CA ARG A 63 -1.87 3.64 -18.01
C ARG A 63 -0.79 3.33 -19.05
N ARG A 64 -0.59 2.04 -19.42
CA ARG A 64 0.48 1.58 -20.31
C ARG A 64 1.87 2.10 -19.91
N ARG A 65 2.10 2.20 -18.59
CA ARG A 65 3.36 2.73 -18.02
C ARG A 65 4.36 1.63 -17.70
N PHE A 66 3.88 0.41 -17.44
CA PHE A 66 4.72 -0.74 -17.13
C PHE A 66 4.72 -1.74 -18.26
N SER A 67 5.84 -2.44 -18.45
CA SER A 67 5.93 -3.54 -19.40
C SER A 67 5.10 -4.73 -18.91
N PRO A 68 4.62 -5.60 -19.82
CA PRO A 68 3.87 -6.80 -19.44
C PRO A 68 4.61 -7.69 -18.44
N LEU A 69 5.94 -7.76 -18.55
CA LEU A 69 6.79 -8.53 -17.65
C LEU A 69 6.79 -7.96 -16.22
N VAL A 70 6.90 -6.64 -16.05
CA VAL A 70 6.80 -6.00 -14.73
C VAL A 70 5.42 -6.21 -14.10
N VAL A 71 4.36 -6.09 -14.91
CA VAL A 71 2.98 -6.34 -14.46
C VAL A 71 2.82 -7.79 -13.99
N PHE A 72 3.36 -8.75 -14.75
CA PHE A 72 3.34 -10.17 -14.37
C PHE A 72 4.05 -10.42 -13.03
N PHE A 73 5.25 -9.84 -12.83
CA PHE A 73 5.97 -9.96 -11.55
C PHE A 73 5.15 -9.40 -10.37
N PHE A 74 4.48 -8.26 -10.56
CA PHE A 74 3.64 -7.69 -9.50
C PHE A 74 2.43 -8.57 -9.19
N PHE A 75 1.81 -9.17 -10.20
CA PHE A 75 0.75 -10.17 -9.98
C PHE A 75 1.27 -11.40 -9.23
N MET A 76 2.45 -11.90 -9.58
CA MET A 76 3.06 -13.05 -8.89
C MET A 76 3.35 -12.75 -7.42
N ILE A 77 3.90 -11.57 -7.11
CA ILE A 77 4.13 -11.14 -5.72
C ILE A 77 2.81 -11.00 -4.97
N SER A 78 1.81 -10.38 -5.59
CA SER A 78 0.48 -10.23 -5.00
C SER A 78 -0.16 -11.59 -4.70
N PHE A 79 -0.11 -12.51 -5.66
CA PHE A 79 -0.62 -13.88 -5.51
C PHE A 79 0.12 -14.65 -4.42
N PHE A 80 1.45 -14.53 -4.37
CA PHE A 80 2.26 -15.14 -3.32
C PHE A 80 1.79 -14.67 -1.94
N PHE A 81 1.74 -13.36 -1.69
CA PHE A 81 1.34 -12.85 -0.38
C PHE A 81 -0.15 -13.03 -0.06
N ALA A 82 -1.02 -13.17 -1.05
CA ALA A 82 -2.43 -13.43 -0.83
C ALA A 82 -2.72 -14.90 -0.45
N TYR A 83 -2.01 -15.86 -1.05
CA TYR A 83 -2.37 -17.29 -0.98
C TYR A 83 -1.23 -18.19 -0.49
N ILE A 84 -0.05 -18.12 -1.11
CA ILE A 84 1.04 -19.08 -0.85
C ILE A 84 1.79 -18.75 0.44
N GLY A 85 2.04 -17.46 0.69
CA GLY A 85 2.88 -17.01 1.80
C GLY A 85 2.39 -17.48 3.16
N LYS A 86 1.07 -17.67 3.33
CA LYS A 86 0.48 -18.21 4.56
C LYS A 86 1.04 -19.59 4.93
N PHE A 87 1.39 -20.40 3.94
CA PHE A 87 1.89 -21.75 4.16
C PHE A 87 3.42 -21.79 4.33
N LEU A 88 4.14 -20.84 3.73
CA LEU A 88 5.60 -20.82 3.73
C LEU A 88 6.21 -19.95 4.83
N ILE A 89 5.52 -18.88 5.24
CA ILE A 89 5.99 -17.93 6.23
C ILE A 89 4.87 -17.66 7.24
N PRO A 90 4.43 -18.67 8.01
CA PRO A 90 3.28 -18.53 8.91
C PRO A 90 3.48 -17.48 10.01
N GLU A 91 4.73 -17.11 10.32
CA GLU A 91 5.06 -16.14 11.39
C GLU A 91 4.58 -14.71 11.11
N ILE A 92 4.31 -14.38 9.84
CA ILE A 92 3.85 -13.05 9.42
C ILE A 92 2.37 -13.03 9.02
N TYR A 93 1.64 -14.13 9.22
CA TYR A 93 0.22 -14.31 8.90
C TYR A 93 -0.64 -14.53 10.13
#